data_AF-A0A2T6ZQB0-F1
#
_entry.id   AF-A0A2T6ZQB0-F1
#
_cell.length_a   1.000
_cell.length_b   1.000
_cell.length_c   1.000
_cell.angle_alpha   90.00
_cell.angle_beta   90.00
_cell.angle_gamma   90.00
#
_symmetry.space_group_name_H-M   'P 1'
#
loop_
_entity.id
_entity.type
_entity.pdbx_description
1 polymer ?
#
loop_
_entity_poly.entity_id
_entity_poly.type
_entity_poly.pdbx_seq_one_letter_code
_entity_poly.pdbx_strand_id
1 'polypeptide(L)'
;NATKSASAAFNLGIGGAFGSFGLKTPKTPSGDGLNATGSVSTGAIATPSLPKGLTASEVVAGTKKSNNNAALNQQDSHPLKNVWVVWYRSPGNKFQDYEKSTQKIAYFGTVEEFWCVYGHLRRPNVLPHVSDYHLFKKGIRPVWEDKENRRGGKWNIRLKKGVSTRYWEELLLAIVGDQFGDAGEDLCGAVLSIRGNEDVLSVWTRVDGSSCLKIKETVKRKLNLPQGTRIEWKSHASSLEAVNQKSQGQNQNQGQNQGQ
;
A
#
# COMPACT_ATOMS: atom_id res chain seq x y z
N ASN A 1 35.25 -34.58 -20.42
CA ASN A 1 35.69 -34.74 -19.02
C ASN A 1 35.72 -33.36 -18.36
N ALA A 2 34.60 -32.86 -17.82
CA ALA A 2 34.14 -33.04 -16.42
C ALA A 2 35.09 -32.29 -15.43
N THR A 3 34.82 -31.08 -14.88
CA THR A 3 33.74 -30.47 -14.05
C THR A 3 34.11 -30.34 -12.56
N LYS A 4 33.59 -29.26 -11.93
CA LYS A 4 33.31 -28.98 -10.48
C LYS A 4 34.41 -28.17 -9.78
N SER A 5 34.22 -26.93 -9.31
CA SER A 5 33.13 -26.24 -8.56
C SER A 5 32.80 -26.88 -7.22
N ALA A 6 33.24 -26.22 -6.13
CA ALA A 6 32.96 -26.59 -4.75
C ALA A 6 32.04 -25.54 -4.11
N SER A 7 30.86 -25.99 -3.68
CA SER A 7 29.99 -25.33 -2.72
C SER A 7 29.76 -26.32 -1.57
N ALA A 8 30.00 -25.91 -0.34
CA ALA A 8 29.59 -26.60 0.89
C ALA A 8 28.60 -25.65 1.60
N ALA A 9 27.32 -25.99 1.66
CA ALA A 9 26.66 -26.87 2.63
C ALA A 9 26.28 -26.14 3.93
N PHE A 10 25.05 -25.61 3.97
CA PHE A 10 24.30 -25.43 5.22
C PHE A 10 23.12 -26.40 5.19
N ASN A 11 23.23 -27.42 6.03
CA ASN A 11 22.21 -28.40 6.35
C ASN A 11 21.40 -27.86 7.54
N LEU A 12 20.09 -27.68 7.39
CA LEU A 12 19.17 -27.60 8.52
C LEU A 12 17.97 -28.48 8.21
N GLY A 13 17.81 -29.47 9.09
CA GLY A 13 16.94 -30.61 8.96
C GLY A 13 15.45 -30.28 9.04
N ILE A 14 14.72 -31.23 8.48
CA ILE A 14 13.27 -31.37 8.45
C ILE A 14 12.82 -32.13 9.69
N GLY A 15 11.66 -31.74 10.24
CA GLY A 15 10.90 -32.46 11.28
C GLY A 15 11.03 -31.80 12.65
N GLY A 16 10.00 -31.57 13.43
CA GLY A 16 8.57 -31.90 13.38
C GLY A 16 7.99 -31.53 14.76
N ALA A 17 6.66 -31.62 14.90
CA ALA A 17 5.89 -31.61 16.15
C ALA A 17 5.81 -30.29 16.94
N PHE A 18 4.61 -29.67 16.92
CA PHE A 18 4.08 -28.99 18.11
C PHE A 18 2.64 -29.42 18.32
N GLY A 19 2.40 -29.95 19.52
CA GLY A 19 1.17 -30.60 19.94
C GLY A 19 0.03 -29.63 20.22
N SER A 20 -1.17 -30.18 20.07
CA SER A 20 -2.42 -29.72 20.64
C SER A 20 -2.38 -29.82 22.17
N PHE A 21 -2.89 -28.81 22.88
CA PHE A 21 -3.88 -28.89 23.98
C PHE A 21 -3.91 -27.58 24.77
N GLY A 22 -5.11 -27.12 25.15
CA GLY A 22 -5.28 -26.22 26.31
C GLY A 22 -6.25 -25.04 26.18
N LEU A 23 -7.53 -25.30 25.90
CA LEU A 23 -8.62 -24.33 26.09
C LEU A 23 -9.01 -24.26 27.58
N LYS A 24 -8.88 -23.09 28.24
CA LYS A 24 -9.66 -22.71 29.45
C LYS A 24 -9.78 -21.19 29.62
N THR A 25 -11.01 -20.68 29.59
CA THR A 25 -11.54 -19.63 30.48
C THR A 25 -12.72 -20.27 31.25
N PRO A 26 -13.41 -19.66 32.24
CA PRO A 26 -13.24 -18.39 33.00
C PRO A 26 -13.41 -18.56 34.54
N LYS A 27 -13.24 -17.49 35.34
CA LYS A 27 -14.11 -17.05 36.48
C LYS A 27 -13.47 -15.96 37.38
N THR A 28 -14.23 -14.90 37.63
CA THR A 28 -14.32 -14.12 38.88
C THR A 28 -15.78 -14.26 39.37
N PRO A 29 -16.09 -14.25 40.69
CA PRO A 29 -16.39 -12.97 41.39
C PRO A 29 -16.20 -12.97 42.93
N SER A 30 -16.59 -11.83 43.53
CA SER A 30 -16.80 -11.48 44.97
C SER A 30 -15.59 -10.80 45.64
N GLY A 31 -15.68 -9.69 46.37
CA GLY A 31 -16.77 -8.84 46.89
C GLY A 31 -16.14 -7.85 47.90
N ASP A 32 -16.92 -6.88 48.41
CA ASP A 32 -16.60 -5.81 49.39
C ASP A 32 -16.24 -4.45 48.74
N GLY A 33 -16.94 -3.32 48.93
CA GLY A 33 -17.99 -2.98 49.88
C GLY A 33 -17.56 -1.75 50.69
N LEU A 34 -17.74 -0.52 50.18
CA LEU A 34 -17.67 0.70 51.00
C LEU A 34 -18.68 1.75 50.53
N ASN A 35 -19.46 2.19 51.51
CA ASN A 35 -20.58 3.11 51.48
C ASN A 35 -20.08 4.51 51.84
N ALA A 36 -20.46 5.54 51.09
CA ALA A 36 -20.33 6.94 51.54
C ALA A 36 -21.43 7.80 50.93
N THR A 37 -22.24 8.32 51.84
CA THR A 37 -23.42 9.16 51.70
C THR A 37 -23.07 10.60 51.28
N GLY A 38 -23.87 11.19 50.39
CA GLY A 38 -23.86 12.62 50.09
C GLY A 38 -25.05 13.03 49.21
N SER A 39 -25.94 13.85 49.75
CA SER A 39 -27.29 14.16 49.27
C SER A 39 -27.39 15.25 48.20
N VAL A 40 -28.29 15.02 47.23
CA VAL A 40 -29.31 15.91 46.61
C VAL A 40 -28.86 17.21 45.90
N SER A 41 -29.14 17.28 44.60
CA SER A 41 -30.14 18.21 44.03
C SER A 41 -30.54 17.82 42.60
N THR A 42 -31.84 17.95 42.33
CA THR A 42 -32.60 17.50 41.16
C THR A 42 -32.65 18.55 40.06
N GLY A 43 -32.48 18.12 38.80
CA GLY A 43 -32.83 18.90 37.61
C GLY A 43 -33.07 17.96 36.41
N ALA A 44 -34.34 17.77 36.06
CA ALA A 44 -34.79 16.98 34.91
C ALA A 44 -34.52 17.71 33.58
N ILE A 45 -34.43 16.96 32.46
CA ILE A 45 -35.07 17.27 31.16
C ILE A 45 -34.90 16.07 30.19
N ALA A 46 -35.98 15.82 29.47
CA ALA A 46 -36.26 14.66 28.63
C ALA A 46 -35.69 14.73 27.20
N THR A 47 -35.55 13.57 26.58
CA THR A 47 -35.33 13.32 25.15
C THR A 47 -36.60 13.50 24.32
N PRO A 48 -36.47 13.87 23.03
CA PRO A 48 -37.40 13.33 22.03
C PRO A 48 -36.73 12.84 20.74
N SER A 49 -37.32 11.76 20.24
CA SER A 49 -37.09 11.00 19.02
C SER A 49 -37.63 11.70 17.74
N LEU A 50 -37.00 11.40 16.59
CA LEU A 50 -37.39 11.80 15.24
C LEU A 50 -38.78 11.24 14.79
N PRO A 51 -39.59 12.03 14.06
CA PRO A 51 -40.65 11.52 13.20
C PRO A 51 -40.21 11.34 11.74
N LYS A 52 -40.85 10.34 11.10
CA LYS A 52 -40.69 9.89 9.72
C LYS A 52 -41.41 10.80 8.71
N GLY A 53 -40.83 10.91 7.52
CA GLY A 53 -41.54 10.82 6.24
C GLY A 53 -41.97 12.14 5.57
N LEU A 54 -41.37 12.46 4.43
CA LEU A 54 -41.98 13.27 3.37
C LEU A 54 -41.62 12.63 2.02
N THR A 55 -42.66 12.27 1.26
CA THR A 55 -42.60 11.64 -0.05
C THR A 55 -42.61 12.67 -1.16
N ALA A 56 -41.95 12.33 -2.27
CA ALA A 56 -41.97 13.07 -3.52
C ALA A 56 -43.36 13.06 -4.16
N SER A 57 -43.98 14.24 -4.26
CA SER A 57 -44.89 14.68 -5.35
C SER A 57 -45.59 15.99 -4.96
N GLU A 58 -44.86 17.10 -4.94
CA GLU A 58 -45.47 18.40 -5.26
C GLU A 58 -44.49 19.13 -6.19
N VAL A 59 -44.92 19.22 -7.44
CA VAL A 59 -44.15 19.55 -8.62
C VAL A 59 -44.70 20.90 -9.14
N VAL A 60 -43.80 21.87 -9.33
CA VAL A 60 -43.83 22.93 -10.36
C VAL A 60 -44.83 24.10 -10.21
N ALA A 61 -44.31 25.30 -9.93
CA ALA A 61 -44.46 26.51 -10.74
C ALA A 61 -43.56 27.63 -10.18
N GLY A 62 -42.78 28.28 -11.05
CA GLY A 62 -41.59 29.05 -10.66
C GLY A 62 -41.82 30.46 -10.13
N THR A 63 -40.78 30.99 -9.48
CA THR A 63 -40.49 32.43 -9.49
C THR A 63 -38.97 32.61 -9.40
N LYS A 64 -38.40 33.29 -10.42
CA LYS A 64 -37.02 33.76 -10.42
C LYS A 64 -36.81 34.74 -9.26
N LYS A 65 -35.98 34.37 -8.29
CA LYS A 65 -35.17 35.33 -7.53
C LYS A 65 -33.71 34.93 -7.68
N SER A 66 -33.00 35.75 -8.46
CA SER A 66 -31.55 35.75 -8.53
C SER A 66 -31.01 36.10 -7.14
N ASN A 67 -30.65 35.09 -6.36
CA ASN A 67 -29.72 35.27 -5.25
C ASN A 67 -28.33 35.05 -5.81
N ASN A 68 -27.73 36.16 -6.27
CA ASN A 68 -26.30 36.30 -6.52
C ASN A 68 -25.53 36.13 -5.20
N ASN A 69 -25.40 34.90 -4.71
CA ASN A 69 -24.50 34.53 -3.62
C ASN A 69 -23.96 33.09 -3.83
N ALA A 70 -23.45 32.81 -5.03
CA ALA A 70 -22.70 31.59 -5.34
C ALA A 70 -21.25 31.92 -5.75
N ALA A 71 -20.70 33.01 -5.22
CA ALA A 71 -19.34 33.48 -5.51
C ALA A 71 -18.50 33.64 -4.24
N LEU A 72 -18.64 32.72 -3.28
CA LEU A 72 -17.78 32.64 -2.09
C LEU A 72 -17.35 31.18 -1.90
N ASN A 73 -16.03 30.96 -1.95
CA ASN A 73 -15.28 29.69 -1.99
C ASN A 73 -15.21 28.93 -3.33
N GLN A 74 -14.62 29.56 -4.36
CA GLN A 74 -13.60 28.81 -5.10
C GLN A 74 -12.38 28.76 -4.18
N GLN A 75 -12.27 27.71 -3.36
CA GLN A 75 -10.99 27.46 -2.70
C GLN A 75 -9.96 27.24 -3.82
N ASP A 76 -8.84 27.96 -3.76
CA ASP A 76 -7.68 27.81 -4.64
C ASP A 76 -7.11 26.38 -4.50
N SER A 77 -7.73 25.41 -5.16
CA SER A 77 -7.23 24.04 -5.20
C SER A 77 -6.06 23.97 -6.16
N HIS A 78 -4.99 23.28 -5.78
CA HIS A 78 -3.81 23.15 -6.63
C HIS A 78 -3.88 21.82 -7.41
N PRO A 79 -4.26 21.82 -8.70
CA PRO A 79 -4.38 20.58 -9.47
C PRO A 79 -3.02 19.93 -9.70
N LEU A 80 -2.97 18.62 -9.60
CA LEU A 80 -1.81 17.81 -9.96
C LEU A 80 -1.82 17.53 -11.46
N LYS A 81 -0.62 17.35 -12.03
CA LYS A 81 -0.45 16.94 -13.44
C LYS A 81 -1.15 15.62 -13.76
N ASN A 82 -1.16 14.68 -12.81
CA ASN A 82 -1.83 13.40 -12.95
C ASN A 82 -2.71 13.12 -11.72
N VAL A 83 -3.80 12.39 -11.95
CA VAL A 83 -4.58 11.79 -10.87
C VAL A 83 -3.89 10.51 -10.42
N TRP A 84 -3.74 10.34 -9.11
CA TRP A 84 -3.09 9.18 -8.52
C TRP A 84 -4.08 8.33 -7.73
N VAL A 85 -3.85 7.03 -7.71
CA VAL A 85 -4.67 6.04 -7.00
C VAL A 85 -3.79 5.33 -5.98
N VAL A 86 -4.24 5.34 -4.73
CA VAL A 86 -3.61 4.61 -3.63
C VAL A 86 -4.24 3.24 -3.52
N TRP A 87 -3.38 2.22 -3.43
CA TRP A 87 -3.79 0.85 -3.16
C TRP A 87 -3.10 0.33 -1.91
N TYR A 88 -3.77 -0.57 -1.21
CA TYR A 88 -3.22 -1.29 -0.08
C TYR A 88 -3.38 -2.78 -0.27
N ARG A 89 -2.33 -3.52 0.05
CA ARG A 89 -2.35 -4.96 0.19
C ARG A 89 -2.13 -5.30 1.65
N SER A 90 -3.17 -5.84 2.29
CA SER A 90 -3.07 -6.36 3.65
C SER A 90 -2.19 -7.61 3.67
N PRO A 91 -1.62 -7.98 4.83
CA PRO A 91 -1.02 -9.29 4.99
C PRO A 91 -2.05 -10.36 4.67
N GLY A 92 -1.66 -11.35 3.88
CA GLY A 92 -2.51 -12.45 3.46
C GLY A 92 -1.79 -13.79 3.57
N ASN A 93 -2.55 -14.88 3.53
CA ASN A 93 -1.99 -16.23 3.46
C ASN A 93 -1.25 -16.42 2.13
N LYS A 94 -0.25 -17.31 2.12
CA LYS A 94 0.62 -17.56 0.94
C LYS A 94 -0.12 -17.95 -0.35
N PHE A 95 -1.37 -18.40 -0.24
CA PHE A 95 -2.22 -18.86 -1.34
C PHE A 95 -3.24 -17.83 -1.83
N GLN A 96 -3.19 -16.60 -1.30
CA GLN A 96 -4.14 -15.56 -1.68
C GLN A 96 -3.69 -14.88 -2.98
N ASP A 97 -4.59 -14.80 -3.96
CA ASP A 97 -4.32 -14.12 -5.23
C ASP A 97 -3.86 -12.68 -4.98
N TYR A 98 -2.71 -12.32 -5.55
CA TYR A 98 -2.10 -11.00 -5.37
C TYR A 98 -3.04 -9.86 -5.80
N GLU A 99 -3.72 -10.03 -6.94
CA GLU A 99 -4.66 -9.03 -7.44
C GLU A 99 -5.88 -8.89 -6.53
N LYS A 100 -6.42 -10.00 -6.01
CA LYS A 100 -7.59 -9.97 -5.11
C LYS A 100 -7.25 -9.38 -3.74
N SER A 101 -6.00 -9.49 -3.30
CA SER A 101 -5.55 -8.92 -2.02
C SER A 101 -5.16 -7.44 -2.11
N THR A 102 -5.04 -6.88 -3.32
CA THR A 102 -4.65 -5.48 -3.54
C THR A 102 -5.87 -4.63 -3.83
N GLN A 103 -6.26 -3.75 -2.90
CA GLN A 103 -7.49 -2.99 -2.96
C GLN A 103 -7.23 -1.50 -3.16
N LYS A 104 -8.05 -0.83 -3.98
CA LYS A 104 -8.06 0.64 -4.08
C LYS A 104 -8.60 1.19 -2.77
N ILE A 105 -7.89 2.13 -2.15
CA ILE A 105 -8.34 2.73 -0.89
C ILE A 105 -8.66 4.22 -1.03
N ALA A 106 -8.03 4.90 -1.99
CA ALA A 106 -8.22 6.34 -2.23
C ALA A 106 -7.72 6.73 -3.62
N TYR A 107 -8.11 7.92 -4.06
CA TYR A 107 -7.50 8.62 -5.20
C TYR A 107 -7.48 10.12 -4.91
N PHE A 108 -6.61 10.85 -5.60
CA PHE A 108 -6.52 12.29 -5.50
C PHE A 108 -6.00 12.90 -6.81
N GLY A 109 -6.50 14.08 -7.14
CA GLY A 109 -6.13 14.89 -8.29
C GLY A 109 -5.65 16.30 -7.92
N THR A 110 -5.75 16.71 -6.65
CA THR A 110 -5.20 17.99 -6.15
C THR A 110 -4.22 17.78 -4.99
N VAL A 111 -3.45 18.81 -4.66
CA VAL A 111 -2.51 18.81 -3.52
C VAL A 111 -3.27 18.69 -2.18
N GLU A 112 -4.42 19.34 -2.06
CA GLU A 112 -5.25 19.31 -0.86
C GLU A 112 -5.83 17.91 -0.64
N GLU A 113 -6.32 17.27 -1.71
CA GLU A 113 -6.78 15.88 -1.67
C GLU A 113 -5.63 14.93 -1.30
N PHE A 114 -4.42 15.16 -1.82
CA PHE A 114 -3.25 14.38 -1.43
C PHE A 114 -3.00 14.45 0.08
N TRP A 115 -2.98 15.65 0.69
CA TRP A 115 -2.75 15.79 2.12
C TRP A 115 -3.90 15.21 2.96
N CYS A 116 -5.14 15.36 2.48
CA CYS A 116 -6.30 14.73 3.10
C CYS A 116 -6.16 13.20 3.12
N VAL A 117 -5.85 12.57 1.98
CA VAL A 117 -5.66 11.12 1.90
C VAL A 117 -4.46 10.69 2.74
N TYR A 118 -3.29 11.29 2.52
CA TYR A 118 -2.05 10.90 3.17
C TYR A 118 -2.09 11.06 4.70
N GLY A 119 -2.76 12.11 5.20
CA GLY A 119 -2.96 12.33 6.63
C GLY A 119 -3.78 11.23 7.32
N HIS A 120 -4.66 10.55 6.59
CA HIS A 120 -5.47 9.44 7.12
C HIS A 120 -4.82 8.06 6.89
N LEU A 121 -3.74 7.96 6.11
CA LEU A 121 -3.04 6.69 5.93
C LEU A 121 -2.26 6.32 7.18
N ARG A 122 -2.27 5.01 7.51
CA ARG A 122 -1.38 4.45 8.52
C ARG A 122 0.07 4.62 8.05
N ARG A 123 0.94 5.16 8.90
CA ARG A 123 2.36 5.35 8.58
C ARG A 123 3.04 3.99 8.34
N PRO A 124 4.03 3.91 7.43
CA PRO A 124 4.72 2.65 7.11
C PRO A 124 5.28 1.88 8.31
N ASN A 125 5.81 2.57 9.31
CA ASN A 125 6.39 1.97 10.52
C ASN A 125 5.36 1.24 11.42
N VAL A 126 4.07 1.55 11.29
CA VAL A 126 3.00 0.91 12.08
C VAL A 126 2.16 -0.09 11.26
N LEU A 127 2.56 -0.32 10.00
CA LEU A 127 1.90 -1.31 9.17
C LEU A 127 2.31 -2.72 9.60
N PRO A 128 1.39 -3.70 9.50
CA PRO A 128 1.74 -5.10 9.68
C PRO A 128 2.82 -5.55 8.70
N HIS A 129 3.67 -6.50 9.12
CA HIS A 129 4.61 -7.14 8.21
C HIS A 129 3.88 -7.82 7.04
N VAL A 130 4.53 -7.83 5.87
CA VAL A 130 3.98 -8.39 4.63
C VAL A 130 2.83 -7.56 4.04
N SER A 131 2.71 -6.29 4.44
CA SER A 131 1.83 -5.32 3.79
C SER A 131 2.53 -4.59 2.65
N ASP A 132 1.74 -4.06 1.72
CA ASP A 132 2.22 -3.14 0.68
C ASP A 132 1.31 -1.91 0.54
N TYR A 133 1.92 -0.74 0.31
CA TYR A 133 1.24 0.41 -0.27
C TYR A 133 1.67 0.58 -1.73
N HIS A 134 0.74 1.01 -2.56
CA HIS A 134 1.01 1.36 -3.95
C HIS A 134 0.43 2.73 -4.24
N LEU A 135 1.18 3.56 -4.97
CA LEU A 135 0.68 4.78 -5.58
C LEU A 135 0.91 4.68 -7.09
N PHE A 136 -0.16 4.63 -7.88
CA PHE A 136 -0.08 4.50 -9.34
C PHE A 136 -0.92 5.57 -10.03
N LYS A 137 -0.49 5.98 -11.23
CA LYS A 137 -1.29 6.86 -12.07
C LYS A 137 -2.66 6.24 -12.33
N LYS A 138 -3.71 7.07 -12.36
CA LYS A 138 -5.07 6.63 -12.69
C LYS A 138 -5.07 5.90 -14.03
N GLY A 139 -5.67 4.71 -14.06
CA GLY A 139 -5.73 3.86 -15.24
C GLY A 139 -4.61 2.81 -15.33
N ILE A 140 -3.60 2.86 -14.47
CA ILE A 140 -2.54 1.84 -14.39
C ILE A 140 -2.75 0.98 -13.14
N ARG A 141 -2.89 -0.33 -13.32
CA ARG A 141 -2.97 -1.27 -12.19
C ARG A 141 -1.56 -1.58 -11.65
N PRO A 142 -1.39 -1.78 -10.33
CA PRO A 142 -0.10 -2.13 -9.72
C PRO A 142 0.27 -3.62 -9.92
N VAL A 143 0.04 -4.13 -11.13
CA VAL A 143 0.28 -5.52 -11.55
C VAL A 143 1.11 -5.50 -12.83
N TRP A 144 1.96 -6.52 -13.02
CA TRP A 144 2.92 -6.54 -14.13
C TRP A 144 2.25 -6.88 -15.47
N GLU A 145 1.07 -7.49 -15.43
CA GLU A 145 0.19 -7.84 -16.54
C GLU A 145 -0.45 -6.59 -17.17
N ASP A 146 -0.47 -5.47 -16.46
CA ASP A 146 -1.01 -4.21 -16.97
C ASP A 146 -0.25 -3.80 -18.24
N LYS A 147 -1.01 -3.33 -19.25
CA LYS A 147 -0.47 -2.96 -20.56
C LYS A 147 0.65 -1.93 -20.47
N GLU A 148 0.58 -1.06 -19.46
CA GLU A 148 1.54 0.02 -19.24
C GLU A 148 2.79 -0.47 -18.50
N ASN A 149 2.71 -1.59 -17.77
CA ASN A 149 3.82 -2.14 -16.98
C ASN A 149 4.55 -3.28 -17.69
N ARG A 150 3.87 -4.09 -18.51
CA ARG A 150 4.41 -5.36 -19.05
C ARG A 150 5.75 -5.25 -19.80
N ARG A 151 6.03 -4.10 -20.42
CA ARG A 151 7.27 -3.83 -21.18
C ARG A 151 8.36 -3.18 -20.35
N GLY A 152 8.05 -2.78 -19.13
CA GLY A 152 8.92 -2.01 -18.28
C GLY A 152 9.53 -2.83 -17.16
N GLY A 153 9.74 -2.17 -16.03
CA GLY A 153 10.34 -2.78 -14.87
C GLY A 153 10.26 -1.88 -13.65
N LYS A 154 11.04 -2.24 -12.64
CA LYS A 154 11.11 -1.48 -11.40
C LYS A 154 12.53 -1.35 -10.87
N TRP A 155 12.83 -0.17 -10.33
CA TRP A 155 13.98 0.06 -9.48
C TRP A 155 13.63 -0.30 -8.05
N ASN A 156 14.40 -1.18 -7.42
CA ASN A 156 14.22 -1.56 -6.01
C ASN A 156 15.34 -0.98 -5.15
N ILE A 157 14.95 -0.41 -4.03
CA ILE A 157 15.82 0.10 -2.98
C ILE A 157 15.48 -0.66 -1.71
N ARG A 158 16.46 -1.38 -1.17
CA ARG A 158 16.31 -2.08 0.11
C ARG A 158 16.65 -1.11 1.23
N LEU A 159 15.70 -0.93 2.14
CA LEU A 159 15.76 0.01 3.25
C LEU A 159 15.88 -0.75 4.56
N LYS A 160 16.82 -0.34 5.41
CA LYS A 160 16.84 -0.81 6.80
C LYS A 160 15.54 -0.44 7.50
N LYS A 161 15.21 -1.14 8.58
CA LYS A 161 14.05 -0.79 9.41
C LYS A 161 14.19 0.61 10.00
N GLY A 162 13.06 1.28 10.16
CA GLY A 162 12.96 2.61 10.76
C GLY A 162 13.07 3.78 9.78
N VAL A 163 13.57 3.58 8.55
CA VAL A 163 13.73 4.69 7.58
C VAL A 163 12.66 4.73 6.47
N SER A 164 11.83 3.69 6.34
CA SER A 164 10.85 3.58 5.27
C SER A 164 9.79 4.67 5.27
N THR A 165 9.32 5.12 6.44
CA THR A 165 8.35 6.23 6.55
C THR A 165 8.84 7.50 5.87
N ARG A 166 10.09 7.91 6.14
CA ARG A 166 10.68 9.12 5.55
C ARG A 166 10.83 8.98 4.03
N TYR A 167 11.46 7.90 3.57
CA TYR A 167 11.72 7.73 2.13
C TYR A 167 10.46 7.53 1.31
N TRP A 168 9.42 6.93 1.90
CA TRP A 168 8.12 6.84 1.27
C TRP A 168 7.51 8.23 1.09
N GLU A 169 7.47 9.04 2.13
CA GLU A 169 6.94 10.41 2.07
C GLU A 169 7.69 11.27 1.05
N GLU A 170 9.03 11.27 1.10
CA GLU A 170 9.87 12.03 0.16
C GLU A 170 9.63 11.60 -1.29
N LEU A 171 9.46 10.29 -1.53
CA LEU A 171 9.13 9.79 -2.86
C LEU A 171 7.74 10.25 -3.29
N LEU A 172 6.72 10.16 -2.43
CA LEU A 172 5.37 10.62 -2.75
C LEU A 172 5.36 12.10 -3.10
N LEU A 173 6.03 12.93 -2.30
CA LEU A 173 6.16 14.37 -2.55
C LEU A 173 6.88 14.66 -3.87
N ALA A 174 7.94 13.92 -4.20
CA ALA A 174 8.62 14.06 -5.48
C ALA A 174 7.72 13.67 -6.67
N ILE A 175 6.85 12.67 -6.49
CA ILE A 175 5.92 12.21 -7.52
C ILE A 175 4.80 13.25 -7.74
N VAL A 176 4.10 13.66 -6.68
CA VAL A 176 2.98 14.60 -6.81
C VAL A 176 3.46 16.01 -7.18
N GLY A 177 4.66 16.39 -6.78
CA GLY A 177 5.29 17.66 -7.16
C GLY A 177 5.94 17.67 -8.54
N ASP A 178 5.66 16.68 -9.40
CA ASP A 178 6.18 16.55 -10.78
C ASP A 178 7.70 16.71 -10.91
N GLN A 179 8.46 16.21 -9.92
CA GLN A 179 9.91 16.43 -9.87
C GLN A 179 10.73 15.51 -10.80
N PHE A 180 10.03 14.64 -11.54
CA PHE A 180 10.60 13.74 -12.54
C PHE A 180 10.68 14.38 -13.94
N GLY A 181 10.05 15.54 -14.15
CA GLY A 181 10.13 16.28 -15.41
C GLY A 181 9.62 15.48 -16.60
N ASP A 182 10.36 15.52 -17.71
CA ASP A 182 10.06 14.79 -18.96
C ASP A 182 10.00 13.27 -18.76
N ALA A 183 10.87 12.72 -17.89
CA ALA A 183 10.88 11.31 -17.57
C ALA A 183 9.65 10.88 -16.74
N GLY A 184 8.92 11.85 -16.16
CA GLY A 184 7.70 11.60 -15.40
C GLY A 184 6.58 10.94 -16.22
N GLU A 185 6.57 11.05 -17.55
CA GLU A 185 5.57 10.38 -18.40
C GLU A 185 5.72 8.84 -18.35
N ASP A 186 6.96 8.36 -18.31
CA ASP A 186 7.30 6.94 -18.23
C ASP A 186 7.20 6.36 -16.81
N LEU A 187 7.00 7.19 -15.80
CA LEU A 187 6.73 6.75 -14.43
C LEU A 187 5.31 6.19 -14.34
N CYS A 188 5.19 4.93 -13.92
CA CYS A 188 3.89 4.28 -13.70
C CYS A 188 3.38 4.51 -12.27
N GLY A 189 4.28 4.37 -11.29
CA GLY A 189 3.94 4.43 -9.88
C GLY A 189 5.07 3.99 -8.96
N ALA A 190 4.76 3.92 -7.67
CA ALA A 190 5.67 3.50 -6.62
C ALA A 190 5.00 2.47 -5.70
N VAL A 191 5.81 1.63 -5.09
CA VAL A 191 5.38 0.61 -4.12
C VAL A 191 6.28 0.67 -2.91
N LEU A 192 5.68 0.63 -1.72
CA LEU A 192 6.39 0.38 -0.48
C LEU A 192 5.97 -0.96 0.09
N SER A 193 6.95 -1.82 0.31
CA SER A 193 6.78 -3.18 0.77
C SER A 193 7.37 -3.37 2.16
N ILE A 194 6.52 -3.60 3.15
CA ILE A 194 6.94 -3.85 4.53
C ILE A 194 7.26 -5.34 4.68
N ARG A 195 8.50 -5.70 5.02
CA ARG A 195 8.90 -7.11 5.26
C ARG A 195 9.45 -7.30 6.66
N GLY A 196 9.98 -8.49 6.97
CA GLY A 196 10.53 -8.79 8.30
C GLY A 196 11.85 -8.05 8.54
N ASN A 197 12.84 -8.32 7.70
CA ASN A 197 14.22 -7.87 7.93
C ASN A 197 14.49 -6.46 7.39
N GLU A 198 13.89 -6.12 6.25
CA GLU A 198 14.11 -4.87 5.54
C GLU A 198 12.81 -4.45 4.85
N ASP A 199 12.66 -3.16 4.56
CA ASP A 199 11.57 -2.68 3.72
C ASP A 199 12.09 -2.49 2.31
N VAL A 200 11.20 -2.61 1.32
CA VAL A 200 11.58 -2.43 -0.08
C VAL A 200 10.76 -1.29 -0.66
N LEU A 201 11.46 -0.28 -1.16
CA LEU A 201 10.87 0.81 -1.92
C LEU A 201 11.10 0.52 -3.40
N SER A 202 10.03 0.50 -4.19
CA SER A 202 10.08 0.22 -5.62
C SER A 202 9.49 1.37 -6.43
N VAL A 203 10.14 1.72 -7.54
CA VAL A 203 9.64 2.70 -8.51
C VAL A 203 9.47 2.02 -9.85
N TRP A 204 8.26 2.04 -10.40
CA TRP A 204 7.88 1.32 -11.61
C TRP A 204 7.90 2.26 -12.81
N THR A 205 8.49 1.79 -13.89
CA THR A 205 8.60 2.52 -15.15
C THR A 205 8.04 1.69 -16.29
N ARG A 206 7.43 2.36 -17.26
CA ARG A 206 6.81 1.75 -18.45
C ARG A 206 7.83 1.12 -19.41
N VAL A 207 9.04 1.68 -19.42
CA VAL A 207 10.13 1.34 -20.35
C VAL A 207 11.44 1.13 -19.58
N ASP A 208 12.41 0.50 -20.23
CA ASP A 208 13.75 0.18 -19.71
C ASP A 208 14.88 1.03 -20.34
N GLY A 209 14.54 2.16 -20.97
CA GLY A 209 15.47 3.04 -21.69
C GLY A 209 16.01 4.25 -20.92
N SER A 210 16.33 5.33 -21.65
CA SER A 210 16.95 6.54 -21.09
C SER A 210 16.09 7.23 -20.01
N SER A 211 14.77 7.34 -20.21
CA SER A 211 13.85 7.87 -19.20
C SER A 211 13.90 7.06 -17.90
N CYS A 212 14.05 5.75 -17.99
CA CYS A 212 14.15 4.86 -16.82
C CYS A 212 15.39 5.19 -15.98
N LEU A 213 16.53 5.48 -16.61
CA LEU A 213 17.75 5.93 -15.93
C LEU A 213 17.58 7.33 -15.33
N LYS A 214 16.93 8.26 -16.03
CA LYS A 214 16.62 9.60 -15.49
C LYS A 214 15.72 9.53 -14.25
N ILE A 215 14.73 8.63 -14.25
CA ILE A 215 13.87 8.36 -13.09
C ILE A 215 14.73 7.89 -11.91
N LYS A 216 15.61 6.90 -12.13
CA LYS A 216 16.53 6.42 -11.08
C LYS A 216 17.38 7.53 -10.48
N GLU A 217 18.02 8.34 -11.31
CA GLU A 217 18.89 9.43 -10.82
C GLU A 217 18.08 10.51 -10.08
N THR A 218 16.85 10.76 -10.52
CA THR A 218 15.92 11.64 -9.80
C THR A 218 15.53 11.08 -8.45
N VAL A 219 15.20 9.78 -8.35
CA VAL A 219 14.94 9.11 -7.06
C VAL A 219 16.15 9.25 -6.14
N LYS A 220 17.35 8.93 -6.62
CA LYS A 220 18.58 9.01 -5.82
C LYS A 220 18.81 10.42 -5.24
N ARG A 221 18.61 11.45 -6.07
CA ARG A 221 18.74 12.86 -5.71
C ARG A 221 17.64 13.32 -4.74
N LYS A 222 16.37 13.06 -5.04
CA LYS A 222 15.24 13.57 -4.25
C LYS A 222 15.11 12.92 -2.89
N LEU A 223 15.46 11.64 -2.78
CA LEU A 223 15.48 10.94 -1.50
C LEU A 223 16.76 11.24 -0.71
N ASN A 224 17.76 11.91 -1.30
CA ASN A 224 19.07 12.13 -0.69
C ASN A 224 19.66 10.82 -0.14
N LEU A 225 19.70 9.78 -0.99
CA LEU A 225 20.17 8.46 -0.57
C LEU A 225 21.66 8.51 -0.24
N PRO A 226 22.12 7.83 0.83
CA PRO A 226 23.53 7.73 1.14
C PRO A 226 24.35 7.19 -0.04
N GLN A 227 25.59 7.65 -0.15
CA GLN A 227 26.52 7.15 -1.15
C GLN A 227 26.69 5.62 -1.01
N GLY A 228 26.70 4.90 -2.13
CA GLY A 228 26.77 3.44 -2.15
C GLY A 228 25.43 2.72 -1.96
N THR A 229 24.30 3.43 -1.77
CA THR A 229 22.97 2.78 -1.73
C THR A 229 22.71 2.02 -3.03
N ARG A 230 22.51 0.70 -2.92
CA ARG A 230 22.25 -0.18 -4.06
C ARG A 230 20.81 0.02 -4.57
N ILE A 231 20.69 0.43 -5.83
CA ILE A 231 19.41 0.54 -6.55
C ILE A 231 19.40 -0.52 -7.66
N GLU A 232 18.56 -1.55 -7.52
CA GLU A 232 18.55 -2.73 -8.38
C GLU A 232 17.41 -2.67 -9.41
N TRP A 233 17.74 -2.76 -10.70
CA TRP A 233 16.74 -2.89 -11.76
C TRP A 233 16.17 -4.31 -11.79
N LYS A 234 14.86 -4.44 -12.02
CA LYS A 234 14.24 -5.71 -12.39
C LYS A 234 13.21 -5.48 -13.49
N SER A 235 13.43 -6.11 -14.63
CA SER A 235 12.42 -6.20 -15.70
C SER A 235 11.23 -7.03 -15.24
N HIS A 236 10.02 -6.59 -15.62
CA HIS A 236 8.81 -7.35 -15.37
C HIS A 236 8.77 -8.66 -16.16
N ALA A 237 9.24 -8.65 -17.41
CA ALA A 237 9.31 -9.83 -18.27
C ALA A 237 10.24 -10.92 -17.70
N SER A 238 11.46 -10.56 -17.26
CA SER A 238 12.38 -11.55 -16.68
C SER A 238 11.93 -12.07 -15.31
N SER A 239 11.16 -11.27 -14.56
CA SER A 239 10.62 -11.69 -13.27
C SER A 239 9.60 -12.83 -13.43
N LEU A 240 8.84 -12.85 -14.53
CA LEU A 240 7.92 -13.92 -14.88
C LEU A 240 8.62 -15.23 -15.17
N GLU A 241 9.63 -15.18 -16.04
CA GLU A 241 10.39 -16.36 -16.45
C GLU A 241 11.01 -17.02 -15.23
N ALA A 242 11.57 -16.22 -14.30
CA ALA A 242 12.12 -16.72 -13.06
C ALA A 242 11.07 -17.36 -12.12
N VAL A 243 9.83 -16.85 -12.10
CA VAL A 243 8.73 -17.46 -11.34
C VAL A 243 8.29 -18.77 -11.99
N ASN A 244 8.10 -18.77 -13.31
CA ASN A 244 7.66 -19.95 -14.07
C ASN A 244 8.68 -21.09 -13.98
N GLN A 245 9.97 -20.80 -14.08
CA GLN A 245 11.04 -21.79 -13.92
C GLN A 245 11.07 -22.39 -12.51
N LYS A 246 10.82 -21.59 -11.46
CA LYS A 246 10.73 -22.08 -10.08
C LYS A 246 9.53 -22.99 -9.86
N SER A 247 8.38 -22.65 -10.42
CA SER A 247 7.18 -23.49 -10.34
C SER A 247 7.36 -24.83 -11.08
N GLN A 248 8.03 -24.84 -12.24
CA GLN A 248 8.32 -26.08 -12.97
C GLN A 248 9.33 -26.98 -12.26
N GLY A 249 10.37 -26.42 -11.63
CA GLY A 249 11.35 -27.18 -10.85
C GLY A 249 10.78 -27.82 -9.57
N GLN A 250 9.79 -27.20 -8.94
CA GLN A 250 9.12 -27.76 -7.75
C GLN A 250 8.21 -28.95 -8.10
N ASN A 251 7.54 -28.93 -9.26
CA ASN A 251 6.70 -30.05 -9.69
C ASN A 251 7.52 -31.28 -10.12
N GLN A 252 8.72 -31.10 -10.67
CA GLN A 252 9.58 -32.23 -11.06
C GLN A 252 10.16 -32.99 -9.86
N ASN A 253 10.47 -32.30 -8.75
CA ASN A 253 10.98 -32.94 -7.54
C ASN A 253 9.91 -33.70 -6.72
N GLN A 254 8.62 -33.38 -6.87
CA GLN A 254 7.56 -34.14 -6.21
C GLN A 254 7.21 -35.44 -6.94
N GLY A 255 7.46 -35.53 -8.25
CA GLY A 255 7.22 -36.74 -9.05
C GLY A 255 8.26 -37.85 -8.85
N GLN A 256 9.47 -37.53 -8.36
CA GLN A 256 10.53 -38.54 -8.12
C GLN A 256 10.49 -39.18 -6.74
N ASN A 257 9.69 -38.66 -5.79
CA ASN A 257 9.62 -39.17 -4.41
C ASN A 257 8.38 -40.04 -4.13
N GLN A 258 7.56 -40.35 -5.15
CA GLN A 258 6.42 -41.29 -5.06
C GLN A 258 6.69 -42.62 -5.80
N GLY A 259 7.93 -42.84 -6.26
CA GLY A 259 8.34 -44.00 -7.04
C GLY A 259 9.45 -44.84 -6.39
N GLN A 260 9.46 -44.97 -5.07
CA GLN A 260 10.22 -46.00 -4.34
C GLN A 260 9.35 -46.61 -3.24
#